data_AF-T0JFJ1-F1
#
_entry.id   AF-T0JFJ1-F1
#
_cell.length_a   1.000
_cell.length_b   1.000
_cell.length_c   1.000
_cell.angle_alpha   90.00
_cell.angle_beta   90.00
_cell.angle_gamma   90.00
#
_symmetry.space_group_name_H-M   'P 1'
#
loop_
_entity.id
_entity.type
_entity.pdbx_description
1 polymer ?
#
loop_
_entity_poly.entity_id
_entity_poly.type
_entity_poly.pdbx_seq_one_letter_code
_entity_poly.pdbx_strand_id
1 'polypeptide(L)'
;MIEKVFLVITKDEEQTTAFNDLVLLIKTHYKLKVELKYYNDIIDADEQKSFVLVYLSDEKIKRFFKNHLNSSINIAILPTGKNSKTITSYGISNDVHEALEDALDTSRYAKVDILLCNGEPTFTNIIIGNVHGLNNASIEKKFLLTKIKEFFVHLTNLSFRDFTFTTAKDYKLHTASTGIMILEHSVKHARSNMIHEEFSFQDGKLNAFILSPTSILSYVYYLFSVFFYSRFSLNNLPKSIGVIKTSKLNITSSKPMDFTIDDSFVSSKTIDLEIIKEALHIALGRNIKNLPEKSTTEDEKDTIKTNDLPKGEMVGSLLSETVPLFKRADEDDFKDLFSSLRESSKFSSIFIVLMVLSTLLATTGLFQNSAPVIIGAMILAPLMGPIVSLAMGVVRAENQLITNSIKTLAYAVVTALFFSCIYTYSMPLSELTPEMRGRLNPNVLDLMVAIISGIAGAYANSKSEVAKSLAGVAIAVALIPPLSVTGIGIGWGNIDIIYGSFLLFITNLVGITLSASLTFLVLGYAPLRRAKKGLVYTSIILALVTIPLIISFTKLIKQNSILSRLNNKTYTIDNKKVDIAVLEVDLSSKIPLLYIKTRSNTLLSKKDLVSLKQNISEHINDEVTLNVSMRTIVE
;
A
#
# COMPACT_ATOMS: atom_id res chain seq x y z
N MET A 1 -14.33 -6.70 -59.10
CA MET A 1 -13.06 -5.96 -59.13
C MET A 1 -13.36 -4.51 -58.84
N ILE A 2 -12.48 -3.83 -58.10
CA ILE A 2 -12.57 -2.39 -57.85
C ILE A 2 -12.19 -1.70 -59.15
N GLU A 3 -13.06 -0.88 -59.74
CA GLU A 3 -12.78 -0.18 -61.01
C GLU A 3 -12.52 1.32 -60.83
N LYS A 4 -12.95 1.87 -59.69
CA LYS A 4 -12.93 3.31 -59.41
C LYS A 4 -12.75 3.58 -57.92
N VAL A 5 -11.96 4.60 -57.60
CA VAL A 5 -11.77 5.15 -56.25
C VAL A 5 -12.05 6.65 -56.25
N PHE A 6 -12.59 7.15 -55.14
CA PHE A 6 -12.77 8.57 -54.88
C PHE A 6 -11.63 9.05 -53.99
N LEU A 7 -10.87 10.04 -54.44
CA LEU A 7 -9.78 10.61 -53.67
C LEU A 7 -10.24 11.96 -53.10
N VAL A 8 -10.43 11.99 -51.79
CA VAL A 8 -10.88 13.17 -51.03
C VAL A 8 -9.67 13.99 -50.61
N ILE A 9 -9.67 15.26 -51.04
CA ILE A 9 -8.56 16.20 -50.82
C ILE A 9 -9.05 17.60 -50.47
N THR A 10 -8.11 18.47 -50.11
CA THR A 10 -8.28 19.92 -50.16
C THR A 10 -7.80 20.50 -51.50
N LYS A 11 -8.29 21.70 -51.85
CA LYS A 11 -7.82 22.43 -53.06
C LYS A 11 -6.32 22.73 -53.03
N ASP A 12 -5.76 22.92 -51.83
CA ASP A 12 -4.34 23.22 -51.66
C ASP A 12 -3.46 21.98 -51.91
N GLU A 13 -3.96 20.78 -51.56
CA GLU A 13 -3.25 19.51 -51.78
C GLU A 13 -3.19 19.12 -53.26
N GLU A 14 -4.18 19.50 -54.05
CA GLU A 14 -4.27 19.23 -55.50
C GLU A 14 -3.05 19.78 -56.28
N GLN A 15 -2.41 20.83 -55.75
CA GLN A 15 -1.27 21.48 -56.40
C GLN A 15 0.10 20.89 -56.00
N THR A 16 0.13 19.88 -55.12
CA THR A 16 1.38 19.33 -54.59
C THR A 16 1.97 18.24 -55.49
N THR A 17 3.31 18.15 -55.52
CA THR A 17 4.01 17.07 -56.25
C THR A 17 3.67 15.70 -55.68
N ALA A 18 3.61 15.58 -54.35
CA ALA A 18 3.26 14.34 -53.65
C ALA A 18 1.86 13.82 -54.04
N PHE A 19 0.89 14.72 -54.24
CA PHE A 19 -0.44 14.35 -54.72
C PHE A 19 -0.40 13.85 -56.18
N ASN A 20 0.32 14.54 -57.06
CA ASN A 20 0.47 14.09 -58.45
C ASN A 20 1.10 12.70 -58.55
N ASP A 21 2.13 12.44 -57.73
CA ASP A 21 2.78 11.13 -57.63
C ASP A 21 1.80 10.06 -57.12
N LEU A 22 0.98 10.37 -56.11
CA LEU A 22 -0.07 9.49 -55.60
C LEU A 22 -1.11 9.14 -56.68
N VAL A 23 -1.61 10.14 -57.42
CA VAL A 23 -2.59 9.92 -58.50
C VAL A 23 -1.97 9.08 -59.62
N LEU A 24 -0.71 9.35 -59.98
CA LEU A 24 0.03 8.57 -60.97
C LEU A 24 0.19 7.12 -60.52
N LEU A 25 0.57 6.90 -59.26
CA LEU A 25 0.72 5.58 -58.65
C LEU A 25 -0.59 4.77 -58.74
N ILE A 26 -1.71 5.37 -58.33
CA ILE A 26 -3.03 4.71 -58.36
C ILE A 26 -3.43 4.34 -59.79
N LYS A 27 -3.22 5.24 -60.75
CA LYS A 27 -3.62 5.03 -62.16
C LYS A 27 -2.72 4.02 -62.88
N THR A 28 -1.41 4.04 -62.64
CA THR A 28 -0.44 3.23 -63.41
C THR A 28 -0.19 1.88 -62.77
N HIS A 29 0.04 1.85 -61.46
CA HIS A 29 0.40 0.63 -60.74
C HIS A 29 -0.83 -0.19 -60.40
N TYR A 30 -1.87 0.44 -59.84
CA TYR A 30 -3.10 -0.24 -59.42
C TYR A 30 -4.18 -0.27 -60.52
N LYS A 31 -3.99 0.45 -61.63
CA LYS A 31 -4.90 0.50 -62.79
C LYS A 31 -6.33 0.93 -62.44
N LEU A 32 -6.48 1.79 -61.45
CA LEU A 32 -7.79 2.28 -60.97
C LEU A 32 -8.12 3.66 -61.56
N LYS A 33 -9.40 3.91 -61.85
CA LYS A 33 -9.88 5.26 -62.16
C LYS A 33 -9.97 6.08 -60.88
N VAL A 34 -9.41 7.29 -60.89
CA VAL A 34 -9.45 8.23 -59.76
C VAL A 34 -10.41 9.37 -60.09
N GLU A 35 -11.42 9.58 -59.25
CA GLU A 35 -12.25 10.78 -59.26
C GLU A 35 -11.96 11.61 -58.01
N LEU A 36 -11.79 12.92 -58.18
CA LEU A 36 -11.50 13.83 -57.08
C LEU A 36 -12.81 14.30 -56.44
N LYS A 37 -12.81 14.33 -55.11
CA LYS A 37 -13.85 14.95 -54.28
C LYS A 37 -13.18 15.89 -53.28
N TYR A 38 -13.88 16.94 -52.87
CA TYR A 38 -13.39 17.83 -51.84
C TYR A 38 -13.99 17.47 -50.48
N TYR A 39 -13.26 17.70 -49.39
CA TYR A 39 -13.66 17.27 -48.04
C TYR A 39 -15.01 17.80 -47.51
N ASN A 40 -15.54 18.87 -48.13
CA ASN A 40 -16.85 19.44 -47.80
C ASN A 40 -17.99 18.84 -48.64
N ASP A 41 -17.68 18.08 -49.69
CA ASP A 41 -18.68 17.47 -50.54
C ASP A 41 -19.35 16.31 -49.79
N ILE A 42 -20.66 16.17 -49.94
CA ILE A 42 -21.41 15.01 -49.46
C ILE A 42 -21.21 13.91 -50.50
N ILE A 43 -20.73 12.75 -50.05
CA ILE A 43 -20.51 11.58 -50.90
C ILE A 43 -21.69 10.62 -50.67
N ASP A 44 -22.55 10.45 -51.69
CA ASP A 44 -23.81 9.70 -51.58
C ASP A 44 -23.64 8.18 -51.67
N ALA A 45 -24.62 7.47 -51.09
CA ALA A 45 -24.61 6.03 -50.84
C ALA A 45 -24.78 5.11 -52.07
N ASP A 46 -25.05 5.63 -53.28
CA ASP A 46 -25.13 4.81 -54.51
C ASP A 46 -23.74 4.32 -54.99
N GLU A 47 -22.67 4.77 -54.33
CA GLU A 47 -21.27 4.39 -54.54
C GLU A 47 -20.82 3.21 -53.64
N GLN A 48 -21.72 2.31 -53.23
CA GLN A 48 -21.45 1.15 -52.36
C GLN A 48 -20.31 0.21 -52.83
N LYS A 49 -19.83 0.35 -54.07
CA LYS A 49 -18.69 -0.41 -54.63
C LYS A 49 -17.40 0.40 -54.77
N SER A 50 -17.40 1.67 -54.37
CA SER A 50 -16.26 2.56 -54.54
C SER A 50 -15.59 2.86 -53.20
N PHE A 51 -14.26 2.93 -53.23
CA PHE A 51 -13.44 3.17 -52.05
C PHE A 51 -13.11 4.66 -51.98
N VAL A 52 -13.40 5.25 -50.83
CA VAL A 52 -13.15 6.67 -50.55
C VAL A 52 -11.81 6.78 -49.85
N LEU A 53 -10.78 7.11 -50.64
CA LEU A 53 -9.43 7.38 -50.16
C LEU A 53 -9.37 8.82 -49.63
N VAL A 54 -9.07 8.98 -48.35
CA VAL A 54 -9.00 10.26 -47.65
C VAL A 54 -7.55 10.66 -47.48
N TYR A 55 -7.12 11.69 -48.23
CA TYR A 55 -5.79 12.26 -48.16
C TYR A 55 -5.90 13.70 -47.61
N LEU A 56 -6.05 13.80 -46.28
CA LEU A 56 -6.32 15.05 -45.56
C LEU A 56 -5.48 15.16 -44.27
N SER A 57 -5.46 16.34 -43.64
CA SER A 57 -4.91 16.54 -42.28
C SER A 57 -5.89 16.10 -41.18
N ASP A 58 -5.40 15.86 -39.95
CA ASP A 58 -6.25 15.41 -38.82
C ASP A 58 -7.48 16.33 -38.62
N GLU A 59 -7.32 17.66 -38.66
CA GLU A 59 -8.42 18.61 -38.49
C GLU A 59 -9.51 18.46 -39.59
N LYS A 60 -9.09 18.21 -40.83
CA LYS A 60 -10.00 18.06 -41.96
C LYS A 60 -10.68 16.70 -41.97
N ILE A 61 -9.98 15.65 -41.54
CA ILE A 61 -10.57 14.31 -41.34
C ILE A 61 -11.69 14.38 -40.30
N LYS A 62 -11.52 15.11 -39.19
CA LYS A 62 -12.59 15.30 -38.19
C LYS A 62 -13.86 15.88 -38.81
N ARG A 63 -13.72 16.93 -39.62
CA ARG A 63 -14.86 17.55 -40.31
C ARG A 63 -15.49 16.60 -41.32
N PHE A 64 -14.65 15.87 -42.08
CA PHE A 64 -15.12 14.87 -43.02
C PHE A 64 -15.92 13.76 -42.32
N PHE A 65 -15.41 13.24 -41.20
CA PHE A 65 -16.09 12.22 -40.39
C PHE A 65 -17.41 12.74 -39.85
N LYS A 66 -17.43 13.96 -39.29
CA LYS A 66 -18.64 14.60 -38.77
C LYS A 66 -19.76 14.68 -39.82
N ASN A 67 -19.41 14.97 -41.07
CA ASN A 67 -20.37 15.06 -42.18
C ASN A 67 -20.87 13.69 -42.68
N HIS A 68 -20.13 12.61 -42.38
CA HIS A 68 -20.41 11.26 -42.88
C HIS A 68 -20.73 10.26 -41.75
N LEU A 69 -21.06 10.74 -40.54
CA LEU A 69 -21.51 9.87 -39.45
C LEU A 69 -22.74 9.06 -39.89
N ASN A 70 -22.73 7.76 -39.60
CA ASN A 70 -23.72 6.76 -39.98
C ASN A 70 -23.86 6.52 -41.49
N SER A 71 -22.91 6.99 -42.30
CA SER A 71 -22.85 6.65 -43.72
C SER A 71 -22.35 5.22 -43.93
N SER A 72 -22.72 4.63 -45.06
CA SER A 72 -22.28 3.29 -45.45
C SER A 72 -21.06 3.30 -46.39
N ILE A 73 -20.35 4.43 -46.51
CA ILE A 73 -19.21 4.55 -47.43
C ILE A 73 -17.97 3.86 -46.87
N ASN A 74 -17.19 3.24 -47.77
CA ASN A 74 -15.92 2.59 -47.42
C ASN A 74 -14.81 3.64 -47.36
N ILE A 75 -14.40 4.03 -46.17
CA ILE A 75 -13.40 5.08 -45.94
C ILE A 75 -12.03 4.44 -45.70
N ALA A 76 -11.02 4.84 -46.46
CA ALA A 76 -9.62 4.51 -46.17
C ALA A 76 -8.79 5.77 -46.07
N ILE A 77 -7.95 5.86 -45.04
CA ILE A 77 -7.14 7.05 -44.78
C ILE A 77 -5.73 6.80 -45.30
N LEU A 78 -5.17 7.79 -45.99
CA LEU A 78 -3.81 7.77 -46.52
C LEU A 78 -2.90 8.72 -45.73
N PRO A 79 -1.60 8.39 -45.57
CA PRO A 79 -0.69 9.21 -44.79
C PRO A 79 -0.29 10.49 -45.54
N THR A 80 -0.48 11.65 -44.90
CA THR A 80 -0.13 12.99 -45.44
C THR A 80 1.04 13.64 -44.70
N GLY A 81 1.51 13.04 -43.60
CA GLY A 81 2.43 13.66 -42.64
C GLY A 81 1.77 14.69 -41.71
N LYS A 82 0.53 15.11 -42.01
CA LYS A 82 -0.28 16.05 -41.20
C LYS A 82 -1.46 15.37 -40.49
N ASN A 83 -1.53 14.04 -40.54
CA ASN A 83 -2.60 13.22 -39.95
C ASN A 83 -2.08 12.12 -39.01
N SER A 84 -1.04 12.41 -38.23
CA SER A 84 -0.38 11.42 -37.38
C SER A 84 -1.28 10.84 -36.30
N LYS A 85 -2.28 11.60 -35.80
CA LYS A 85 -3.24 11.13 -34.80
C LYS A 85 -4.17 10.09 -35.41
N THR A 86 -4.72 10.38 -36.58
CA THR A 86 -5.58 9.45 -37.32
C THR A 86 -4.81 8.18 -37.70
N ILE A 87 -3.58 8.32 -38.22
CA ILE A 87 -2.71 7.17 -38.54
C ILE A 87 -2.51 6.28 -37.32
N THR A 88 -2.20 6.88 -36.16
CA THR A 88 -1.96 6.13 -34.91
C THR A 88 -3.23 5.45 -34.42
N SER A 89 -4.37 6.15 -34.50
CA SER A 89 -5.68 5.71 -34.04
C SER A 89 -6.20 4.49 -34.80
N TYR A 90 -6.01 4.46 -36.12
CA TYR A 90 -6.48 3.36 -36.98
C TYR A 90 -5.37 2.42 -37.47
N GLY A 91 -4.16 2.53 -36.90
CA GLY A 91 -3.04 1.62 -37.16
C GLY A 91 -2.51 1.63 -38.60
N ILE A 92 -2.61 2.77 -39.28
CA ILE A 92 -2.21 2.93 -40.69
C ILE A 92 -0.68 2.99 -40.79
N SER A 93 -0.11 2.52 -41.89
CA SER A 93 1.33 2.68 -42.14
C SER A 93 1.67 4.14 -42.48
N ASN A 94 2.87 4.58 -42.12
CA ASN A 94 3.39 5.87 -42.60
C ASN A 94 3.84 5.80 -44.06
N ASP A 95 4.02 4.59 -44.60
CA ASP A 95 4.31 4.38 -46.01
C ASP A 95 3.01 4.40 -46.82
N VAL A 96 2.97 5.25 -47.86
CA VAL A 96 1.78 5.45 -48.70
C VAL A 96 1.43 4.21 -49.50
N HIS A 97 2.41 3.44 -49.98
CA HIS A 97 2.16 2.21 -50.74
C HIS A 97 1.52 1.16 -49.85
N GLU A 98 2.08 0.97 -48.66
CA GLU A 98 1.54 0.06 -47.66
C GLU A 98 0.12 0.44 -47.23
N ALA A 99 -0.13 1.73 -46.99
CA ALA A 99 -1.46 2.22 -46.64
C ALA A 99 -2.46 2.03 -47.80
N LEU A 100 -2.03 2.17 -49.05
CA LEU A 100 -2.87 1.99 -50.23
C LEU A 100 -3.20 0.51 -50.49
N GLU A 101 -2.26 -0.40 -50.26
CA GLU A 101 -2.53 -1.85 -50.26
C GLU A 101 -3.59 -2.20 -49.22
N ASP A 102 -3.43 -1.69 -47.99
CA ASP A 102 -4.37 -1.90 -46.89
C ASP A 102 -5.76 -1.32 -47.24
N ALA A 103 -5.80 -0.15 -47.88
CA ALA A 103 -7.03 0.52 -48.32
C ALA A 103 -7.80 -0.28 -49.39
N LEU A 104 -7.11 -1.05 -50.22
CA LEU A 104 -7.73 -1.84 -51.30
C LEU A 104 -8.12 -3.24 -50.85
N ASP A 105 -7.69 -3.68 -49.67
CA ASP A 105 -8.07 -4.96 -49.07
C ASP A 105 -9.41 -4.84 -48.32
N THR A 106 -10.46 -5.38 -48.93
CA THR A 106 -11.82 -5.35 -48.37
C THR A 106 -11.96 -6.07 -47.04
N SER A 107 -11.06 -7.01 -46.72
CA SER A 107 -11.11 -7.76 -45.46
C SER A 107 -10.77 -6.89 -44.25
N ARG A 108 -10.18 -5.72 -44.46
CA ARG A 108 -9.70 -4.82 -43.40
C ARG A 108 -10.70 -3.74 -43.02
N TYR A 109 -11.80 -3.64 -43.75
CA TYR A 109 -12.86 -2.70 -43.44
C TYR A 109 -13.69 -3.23 -42.27
N ALA A 110 -13.87 -2.36 -41.28
CA ALA A 110 -14.69 -2.63 -40.12
C ALA A 110 -15.59 -1.44 -39.84
N LYS A 111 -16.77 -1.69 -39.29
CA LYS A 111 -17.55 -0.62 -38.67
C LYS A 111 -16.81 -0.19 -37.41
N VAL A 112 -16.70 1.11 -37.19
CA VAL A 112 -16.03 1.65 -36.01
C VAL A 112 -16.95 2.64 -35.33
N ASP A 113 -16.92 2.61 -34.01
CA ASP A 113 -17.52 3.62 -33.17
C ASP A 113 -16.76 4.94 -33.31
N ILE A 114 -17.45 6.06 -33.04
CA ILE A 114 -16.84 7.39 -33.01
C ILE A 114 -17.18 8.09 -31.69
N LEU A 115 -16.16 8.49 -30.94
CA LEU A 115 -16.27 9.34 -29.76
C LEU A 115 -16.41 10.81 -30.16
N LEU A 116 -17.51 11.40 -29.72
CA LEU A 116 -17.75 12.84 -29.80
C LEU A 116 -17.48 13.50 -28.46
N CYS A 117 -16.76 14.62 -28.50
CA CYS A 117 -16.59 15.54 -27.38
C CYS A 117 -17.23 16.88 -27.74
N ASN A 118 -18.29 17.25 -27.03
CA ASN A 118 -19.10 18.44 -27.32
C ASN A 118 -19.55 18.51 -28.81
N GLY A 119 -19.82 17.35 -29.42
CA GLY A 119 -20.23 17.23 -30.82
C GLY A 119 -19.10 17.19 -31.86
N GLU A 120 -17.83 17.22 -31.44
CA GLU A 120 -16.67 17.09 -32.32
C GLU A 120 -16.00 15.71 -32.20
N PRO A 121 -15.67 15.03 -33.31
CA PRO A 121 -14.94 13.77 -33.27
C PRO A 121 -13.56 13.87 -32.60
N THR A 122 -13.21 12.84 -31.84
CA THR A 122 -11.90 12.68 -31.18
C THR A 122 -11.22 11.42 -31.69
N PHE A 123 -9.89 11.41 -31.77
CA PHE A 123 -9.17 10.27 -32.38
C PHE A 123 -8.22 9.54 -31.44
N THR A 124 -7.63 10.23 -30.46
CA THR A 124 -6.60 9.64 -29.60
C THR A 124 -7.00 9.67 -28.14
N ASN A 125 -7.15 10.87 -27.58
CA ASN A 125 -7.48 11.02 -26.17
C ASN A 125 -8.04 12.40 -25.86
N ILE A 126 -8.75 12.44 -24.74
CA ILE A 126 -9.15 13.68 -24.08
C ILE A 126 -8.49 13.69 -22.71
N ILE A 127 -7.75 14.75 -22.40
CA ILE A 127 -7.03 14.88 -21.12
C ILE A 127 -7.52 16.12 -20.42
N ILE A 128 -8.03 15.94 -19.20
CA ILE A 128 -8.51 17.01 -18.33
C ILE A 128 -7.55 17.08 -17.15
N GLY A 129 -7.03 18.28 -16.83
CA GLY A 129 -6.11 18.44 -15.70
C GLY A 129 -4.78 17.68 -15.89
N ASN A 130 -4.21 17.18 -14.79
CA ASN A 130 -2.91 16.51 -14.79
C ASN A 130 -3.04 15.02 -14.45
N VAL A 131 -2.67 14.18 -15.42
CA VAL A 131 -2.68 12.72 -15.31
C VAL A 131 -1.29 12.14 -15.00
N HIS A 132 -0.33 12.98 -14.61
CA HIS A 132 0.95 12.61 -13.96
C HIS A 132 1.72 11.42 -14.56
N GLY A 133 1.88 11.42 -15.88
CA GLY A 133 2.64 10.39 -16.60
C GLY A 133 1.79 9.28 -17.23
N LEU A 134 0.48 9.24 -16.96
CA LEU A 134 -0.43 8.24 -17.58
C LEU A 134 -0.48 8.33 -19.12
N ASN A 135 -0.30 9.53 -19.69
CA ASN A 135 -0.33 9.79 -21.13
C ASN A 135 1.04 9.74 -21.82
N ASN A 136 2.13 9.46 -21.07
CA ASN A 136 3.46 9.76 -21.57
C ASN A 136 4.09 8.57 -22.27
N ALA A 137 3.96 8.59 -23.59
CA ALA A 137 4.42 7.55 -24.51
C ALA A 137 5.91 7.22 -24.44
N SER A 138 6.68 8.16 -23.92
CA SER A 138 8.14 8.13 -24.00
C SER A 138 8.81 7.65 -22.72
N ILE A 139 8.04 7.44 -21.63
CA ILE A 139 8.61 7.04 -20.33
C ILE A 139 9.38 5.74 -20.45
N GLU A 140 8.84 4.71 -21.11
CA GLU A 140 9.50 3.40 -21.24
C GLU A 140 10.92 3.50 -21.82
N LYS A 141 11.15 4.41 -22.79
CA LYS A 141 12.42 4.57 -23.51
C LYS A 141 13.43 5.50 -22.82
N LYS A 142 13.02 6.20 -21.76
CA LYS A 142 13.90 7.15 -21.05
C LYS A 142 14.87 6.42 -20.13
N PHE A 143 16.06 7.00 -19.97
CA PHE A 143 17.06 6.55 -19.01
C PHE A 143 16.55 6.69 -17.56
N LEU A 144 17.04 5.83 -16.66
CA LEU A 144 16.57 5.74 -15.27
C LEU A 144 16.65 7.08 -14.52
N LEU A 145 17.72 7.86 -14.69
CA LEU A 145 17.87 9.18 -14.07
C LEU A 145 16.76 10.16 -14.50
N THR A 146 16.37 10.12 -15.78
CA THR A 146 15.30 10.99 -16.30
C THR A 146 13.95 10.58 -15.71
N LYS A 147 13.69 9.27 -15.58
CA LYS A 147 12.48 8.75 -14.91
C LYS A 147 12.42 9.20 -13.45
N ILE A 148 13.52 9.13 -12.71
CA ILE A 148 13.61 9.60 -11.32
C ILE A 148 13.35 11.11 -11.26
N LYS A 149 13.95 11.90 -12.15
CA LYS A 149 13.72 13.36 -12.20
C LYS A 149 12.25 13.67 -12.45
N GLU A 150 11.63 13.05 -13.44
CA GLU A 150 10.20 13.25 -13.75
C GLU A 150 9.30 12.79 -12.60
N PHE A 151 9.59 11.65 -11.97
CA PHE A 151 8.90 11.17 -10.78
C PHE A 151 8.86 12.25 -9.67
N PHE A 152 10.00 12.85 -9.32
CA PHE A 152 10.06 13.90 -8.30
C PHE A 152 9.36 15.20 -8.73
N VAL A 153 9.44 15.56 -10.01
CA VAL A 153 8.71 16.71 -10.55
C VAL A 153 7.20 16.50 -10.42
N HIS A 154 6.67 15.32 -10.77
CA HIS A 154 5.25 15.03 -10.59
C HIS A 154 4.86 14.95 -9.12
N LEU A 155 5.71 14.39 -8.26
CA LEU A 155 5.44 14.27 -6.81
C LEU A 155 5.15 15.62 -6.14
N THR A 156 5.76 16.71 -6.63
CA THR A 156 5.61 18.06 -6.07
C THR A 156 4.43 18.85 -6.64
N ASN A 157 3.85 18.42 -7.78
CA ASN A 157 2.83 19.17 -8.52
C ASN A 157 1.42 18.58 -8.35
N LEU A 158 1.03 18.20 -7.14
CA LEU A 158 -0.27 17.57 -6.88
C LEU A 158 -1.34 18.63 -6.62
N SER A 159 -2.37 18.69 -7.47
CA SER A 159 -3.51 19.61 -7.31
C SER A 159 -4.82 18.91 -7.63
N PHE A 160 -5.86 19.17 -6.85
CA PHE A 160 -7.19 18.60 -7.06
C PHE A 160 -8.17 19.65 -7.59
N ARG A 161 -9.11 19.19 -8.40
CA ARG A 161 -10.32 19.92 -8.81
C ARG A 161 -11.55 19.06 -8.55
N ASP A 162 -12.68 19.70 -8.36
CA ASP A 162 -13.97 19.02 -8.19
C ASP A 162 -14.54 18.62 -9.55
N PHE A 163 -15.07 17.40 -9.63
CA PHE A 163 -15.74 16.90 -10.82
C PHE A 163 -16.99 16.12 -10.44
N THR A 164 -18.04 16.32 -11.22
CA THR A 164 -19.24 15.49 -11.20
C THR A 164 -19.37 14.75 -12.53
N PHE A 165 -19.41 13.43 -12.46
CA PHE A 165 -19.59 12.52 -13.57
C PHE A 165 -21.03 12.02 -13.59
N THR A 166 -21.68 12.04 -14.75
CA THR A 166 -22.99 11.42 -14.98
C THR A 166 -22.90 10.49 -16.18
N THR A 167 -23.18 9.20 -15.98
CA THR A 167 -23.14 8.20 -17.07
C THR A 167 -24.48 8.10 -17.81
N ALA A 168 -24.51 7.35 -18.92
CA ALA A 168 -25.74 7.03 -19.67
C ALA A 168 -26.85 6.39 -18.83
N LYS A 169 -26.50 5.70 -17.74
CA LYS A 169 -27.44 5.01 -16.84
C LYS A 169 -27.73 5.81 -15.55
N ASP A 170 -27.57 7.14 -15.61
CA ASP A 170 -27.78 8.08 -14.50
C ASP A 170 -26.95 7.79 -13.24
N TYR A 171 -25.86 7.02 -13.35
CA TYR A 171 -24.90 6.90 -12.27
C TYR A 171 -24.18 8.23 -12.10
N LYS A 172 -24.31 8.82 -10.90
CA LYS A 172 -23.68 10.08 -10.54
C LYS A 172 -22.54 9.86 -9.55
N LEU A 173 -21.38 10.41 -9.85
CA LEU A 173 -20.22 10.42 -8.96
C LEU A 173 -19.70 11.84 -8.83
N HIS A 174 -19.72 12.37 -7.61
CA HIS A 174 -19.02 13.59 -7.25
C HIS A 174 -17.71 13.23 -6.55
N THR A 175 -16.58 13.71 -7.07
CA THR A 175 -15.25 13.39 -6.54
C THR A 175 -14.25 14.51 -6.80
N ALA A 176 -13.18 14.57 -6.02
CA ALA A 176 -12.01 15.39 -6.32
C ALA A 176 -11.08 14.57 -7.21
N SER A 177 -10.42 15.15 -8.21
CA SER A 177 -9.44 14.45 -9.05
C SER A 177 -8.33 15.39 -9.49
N THR A 178 -7.14 14.84 -9.76
CA THR A 178 -6.01 15.59 -10.30
C THR A 178 -6.10 15.71 -11.81
N GLY A 179 -6.62 14.68 -12.46
CA GLY A 179 -6.81 14.64 -13.90
C GLY A 179 -7.56 13.40 -14.35
N ILE A 180 -8.12 13.52 -15.56
CA ILE A 180 -8.96 12.50 -16.19
C ILE A 180 -8.41 12.27 -17.59
N MET A 181 -8.30 11.00 -17.98
CA MET A 181 -7.93 10.59 -19.32
C MET A 181 -9.06 9.78 -19.92
N ILE A 182 -9.65 10.26 -21.00
CA ILE A 182 -10.66 9.52 -21.76
C ILE A 182 -10.01 8.96 -23.02
N LEU A 183 -10.31 7.69 -23.28
CA LEU A 183 -9.91 6.95 -24.46
C LEU A 183 -11.16 6.37 -25.12
N GLU A 184 -11.19 6.45 -26.44
CA GLU A 184 -12.16 5.77 -27.28
C GLU A 184 -11.73 4.31 -27.43
N HIS A 185 -10.75 4.05 -28.29
CA HIS A 185 -10.08 2.76 -28.47
C HIS A 185 -8.56 2.86 -28.19
N SER A 186 -7.89 1.71 -28.05
CA SER A 186 -6.43 1.64 -27.89
C SER A 186 -5.83 0.69 -28.92
N VAL A 187 -4.86 1.19 -29.68
CA VAL A 187 -4.02 0.33 -30.54
C VAL A 187 -2.84 -0.19 -29.71
N LYS A 188 -2.47 -1.47 -29.84
CA LYS A 188 -1.28 -2.10 -29.20
C LYS A 188 0.03 -1.29 -29.34
N HIS A 189 0.10 -0.44 -30.36
CA HIS A 189 1.22 0.46 -30.68
C HIS A 189 0.90 1.95 -30.59
N ALA A 190 -0.27 2.35 -30.08
CA ALA A 190 -0.43 3.67 -29.49
C ALA A 190 0.48 3.69 -28.25
N ARG A 191 1.76 4.01 -28.50
CA ARG A 191 2.86 3.98 -27.54
C ARG A 191 2.60 4.84 -26.30
N SER A 192 1.46 5.56 -26.25
CA SER A 192 1.09 6.63 -25.34
C SER A 192 0.45 6.24 -24.03
N ASN A 193 -0.06 5.02 -23.86
CA ASN A 193 -0.91 4.73 -22.71
C ASN A 193 -0.33 3.59 -21.85
N MET A 194 -0.30 3.79 -20.53
CA MET A 194 0.17 2.79 -19.57
C MET A 194 -0.81 1.63 -19.34
N ILE A 195 -1.92 1.53 -20.07
CA ILE A 195 -2.95 0.50 -19.90
C ILE A 195 -2.80 -0.55 -21.01
N HIS A 196 -2.57 -1.81 -20.61
CA HIS A 196 -2.30 -2.97 -21.46
C HIS A 196 -3.59 -3.71 -21.83
N GLU A 197 -4.57 -2.99 -22.34
CA GLU A 197 -5.79 -3.60 -22.88
C GLU A 197 -6.06 -3.04 -24.27
N GLU A 198 -6.50 -3.91 -25.18
CA GLU A 198 -7.06 -3.53 -26.47
C GLU A 198 -8.52 -3.19 -26.22
N PHE A 199 -8.88 -1.92 -26.36
CA PHE A 199 -10.27 -1.51 -26.35
C PHE A 199 -10.88 -1.81 -27.72
N SER A 200 -12.12 -2.28 -27.72
CA SER A 200 -12.83 -2.63 -28.95
C SER A 200 -13.16 -1.38 -29.76
N PHE A 201 -13.16 -1.52 -31.08
CA PHE A 201 -13.67 -0.48 -31.99
C PHE A 201 -15.20 -0.51 -32.12
N GLN A 202 -15.87 -1.49 -31.49
CA GLN A 202 -17.30 -1.78 -31.69
C GLN A 202 -18.05 -2.10 -30.38
N ASP A 203 -17.46 -1.82 -29.20
CA ASP A 203 -18.15 -2.08 -27.92
C ASP A 203 -19.17 -0.99 -27.56
N GLY A 204 -19.16 0.12 -28.27
CA GLY A 204 -20.04 1.26 -28.06
C GLY A 204 -19.78 2.00 -26.75
N LYS A 205 -18.56 1.92 -26.21
CA LYS A 205 -18.19 2.52 -24.93
C LYS A 205 -16.91 3.35 -25.03
N LEU A 206 -16.89 4.45 -24.29
CA LEU A 206 -15.67 5.18 -23.97
C LEU A 206 -15.08 4.67 -22.65
N ASN A 207 -13.78 4.84 -22.47
CA ASN A 207 -13.04 4.45 -21.29
C ASN A 207 -12.46 5.69 -20.59
N ALA A 208 -13.02 6.07 -19.45
CA ALA A 208 -12.53 7.19 -18.64
C ALA A 208 -11.73 6.71 -17.43
N PHE A 209 -10.47 7.14 -17.35
CA PHE A 209 -9.55 6.90 -16.24
C PHE A 209 -9.42 8.15 -15.38
N ILE A 210 -9.78 8.03 -14.11
CA ILE A 210 -9.84 9.15 -13.16
C ILE A 210 -8.71 8.99 -12.16
N LEU A 211 -7.71 9.86 -12.20
CA LEU A 211 -6.62 9.88 -11.23
C LEU A 211 -7.05 10.70 -10.01
N SER A 212 -7.24 10.05 -8.88
CA SER A 212 -7.54 10.70 -7.61
C SER A 212 -6.90 9.95 -6.44
N PRO A 213 -5.64 10.25 -6.13
CA PRO A 213 -5.00 9.65 -4.97
C PRO A 213 -5.62 10.19 -3.68
N THR A 214 -6.03 9.30 -2.79
CA THR A 214 -6.58 9.65 -1.46
C THR A 214 -5.50 9.95 -0.42
N SER A 215 -4.23 9.71 -0.74
CA SER A 215 -3.08 9.97 0.13
C SER A 215 -1.78 10.16 -0.65
N ILE A 216 -0.78 10.77 -0.01
CA ILE A 216 0.57 10.90 -0.58
C ILE A 216 1.16 9.52 -0.84
N LEU A 217 0.96 8.54 0.06
CA LEU A 217 1.49 7.20 -0.14
C LEU A 217 0.85 6.49 -1.34
N SER A 218 -0.46 6.62 -1.54
CA SER A 218 -1.13 6.07 -2.72
C SER A 218 -0.72 6.78 -4.01
N TYR A 219 -0.39 8.07 -3.93
CA TYR A 219 0.15 8.83 -5.06
C TYR A 219 1.58 8.41 -5.40
N VAL A 220 2.45 8.28 -4.40
CA VAL A 220 3.82 7.77 -4.55
C VAL A 220 3.80 6.38 -5.15
N TYR A 221 2.93 5.49 -4.66
CA TYR A 221 2.75 4.16 -5.24
C TYR A 221 2.32 4.25 -6.71
N TYR A 222 1.32 5.07 -7.03
CA TYR A 222 0.88 5.30 -8.41
C TYR A 222 2.03 5.79 -9.31
N LEU A 223 2.76 6.84 -8.90
CA LEU A 223 3.88 7.36 -9.66
C LEU A 223 4.97 6.30 -9.82
N PHE A 224 5.26 5.55 -8.75
CA PHE A 224 6.25 4.49 -8.81
C PHE A 224 5.83 3.43 -9.84
N SER A 225 4.54 3.09 -9.87
CA SER A 225 4.00 2.18 -10.87
C SER A 225 4.07 2.73 -12.30
N VAL A 226 3.80 4.01 -12.52
CA VAL A 226 3.88 4.65 -13.84
C VAL A 226 5.33 4.73 -14.36
N PHE A 227 6.29 5.05 -13.49
CA PHE A 227 7.67 5.33 -13.90
C PHE A 227 8.59 4.09 -13.87
N PHE A 228 8.34 3.13 -12.98
CA PHE A 228 9.26 2.01 -12.72
C PHE A 228 8.67 0.62 -12.95
N TYR A 229 7.35 0.44 -12.91
CA TYR A 229 6.70 -0.83 -13.27
C TYR A 229 6.22 -0.84 -14.73
N SER A 230 5.97 -2.04 -15.26
CA SER A 230 5.32 -2.23 -16.56
C SER A 230 3.81 -1.98 -16.48
N ARG A 231 3.23 -1.62 -17.64
CA ARG A 231 1.82 -1.33 -17.94
C ARG A 231 0.77 -2.05 -17.06
N PHE A 232 -0.32 -1.34 -16.76
CA PHE A 232 -1.47 -1.79 -15.96
C PHE A 232 -2.46 -2.67 -16.74
N SER A 233 -3.20 -3.54 -16.05
CA SER A 233 -4.45 -4.14 -16.56
C SER A 233 -5.64 -3.53 -15.82
N LEU A 234 -6.84 -3.48 -16.42
CA LEU A 234 -8.07 -3.03 -15.75
C LEU A 234 -8.41 -3.85 -14.50
N ASN A 235 -7.85 -5.05 -14.37
CA ASN A 235 -8.07 -5.92 -13.20
C ASN A 235 -7.12 -5.62 -12.05
N ASN A 236 -5.99 -4.96 -12.30
CA ASN A 236 -4.98 -4.66 -11.29
C ASN A 236 -4.49 -3.21 -11.42
N LEU A 237 -5.43 -2.28 -11.22
CA LEU A 237 -5.15 -0.85 -11.23
C LEU A 237 -4.68 -0.38 -9.84
N PRO A 238 -3.78 0.61 -9.77
CA PRO A 238 -3.52 1.32 -8.53
C PRO A 238 -4.82 1.89 -7.96
N LYS A 239 -5.01 1.82 -6.63
CA LYS A 239 -6.19 2.35 -5.94
C LYS A 239 -6.44 3.85 -6.15
N SER A 240 -5.43 4.57 -6.64
CA SER A 240 -5.53 5.99 -7.03
C SER A 240 -6.25 6.20 -8.38
N ILE A 241 -6.56 5.15 -9.14
CA ILE A 241 -7.21 5.23 -10.46
C ILE A 241 -8.60 4.61 -10.39
N GLY A 242 -9.62 5.39 -10.75
CA GLY A 242 -10.96 4.90 -11.00
C GLY A 242 -11.23 4.75 -12.50
N VAL A 243 -12.14 3.84 -12.86
CA VAL A 243 -12.52 3.58 -14.25
C VAL A 243 -14.02 3.69 -14.43
N ILE A 244 -14.44 4.39 -15.49
CA ILE A 244 -15.82 4.41 -15.97
C ILE A 244 -15.81 4.03 -17.46
N LYS A 245 -16.42 2.89 -17.78
CA LYS A 245 -16.72 2.44 -19.14
C LYS A 245 -18.21 2.60 -19.40
N THR A 246 -18.60 3.50 -20.30
CA THR A 246 -20.02 3.84 -20.58
C THR A 246 -20.17 4.38 -22.01
N SER A 247 -21.39 4.46 -22.55
CA SER A 247 -21.64 5.03 -23.89
C SER A 247 -21.76 6.55 -23.90
N LYS A 248 -22.15 7.14 -22.78
CA LYS A 248 -22.28 8.60 -22.60
C LYS A 248 -21.75 9.00 -21.24
N LEU A 249 -20.94 10.05 -21.20
CA LEU A 249 -20.37 10.59 -19.97
C LEU A 249 -20.41 12.11 -20.00
N ASN A 250 -21.19 12.69 -19.10
CA ASN A 250 -21.19 14.13 -18.85
C ASN A 250 -20.25 14.42 -17.67
N ILE A 251 -19.32 15.36 -17.85
CA ILE A 251 -18.36 15.81 -16.84
C ILE A 251 -18.59 17.29 -16.59
N THR A 252 -18.82 17.65 -15.33
CA THR A 252 -19.01 19.05 -14.92
C THR A 252 -18.09 19.39 -13.76
N SER A 253 -17.73 20.66 -13.64
CA SER A 253 -16.92 21.19 -12.54
C SER A 253 -17.44 22.56 -12.12
N SER A 254 -17.19 22.94 -10.85
CA SER A 254 -17.53 24.27 -10.34
C SER A 254 -16.83 25.42 -11.09
N LYS A 255 -15.62 25.15 -11.62
CA LYS A 255 -14.80 26.11 -12.37
C LYS A 255 -14.59 25.62 -13.81
N PRO A 256 -14.30 26.54 -14.76
CA PRO A 256 -13.88 26.15 -16.10
C PRO A 256 -12.70 25.16 -16.05
N MET A 257 -12.81 24.11 -16.84
CA MET A 257 -11.83 23.04 -16.95
C MET A 257 -11.04 23.26 -18.22
N ASP A 258 -9.71 23.31 -18.10
CA ASP A 258 -8.83 23.28 -19.26
C ASP A 258 -8.55 21.82 -19.58
N PHE A 259 -8.77 21.45 -20.85
CA PHE A 259 -8.58 20.11 -21.34
C PHE A 259 -8.06 20.12 -22.77
N THR A 260 -7.46 19.01 -23.18
CA THR A 260 -6.98 18.83 -24.55
C THR A 260 -7.82 17.79 -25.25
N ILE A 261 -8.28 18.07 -26.46
CA ILE A 261 -8.85 17.09 -27.39
C ILE A 261 -7.79 16.83 -28.45
N ASP A 262 -7.18 15.65 -28.45
CA ASP A 262 -6.06 15.30 -29.33
C ASP A 262 -5.04 16.46 -29.40
N ASP A 263 -4.43 16.82 -28.27
CA ASP A 263 -3.46 17.93 -28.09
C ASP A 263 -3.96 19.36 -28.36
N SER A 264 -5.22 19.57 -28.75
CA SER A 264 -5.78 20.90 -28.97
C SER A 264 -6.44 21.42 -27.70
N PHE A 265 -6.01 22.58 -27.21
CA PHE A 265 -6.51 23.16 -25.96
C PHE A 265 -7.93 23.71 -26.08
N VAL A 266 -8.78 23.34 -25.13
CA VAL A 266 -10.16 23.79 -25.00
C VAL A 266 -10.43 24.11 -23.52
N SER A 267 -11.31 25.08 -23.26
CA SER A 267 -11.76 25.39 -21.90
C SER A 267 -13.28 25.42 -21.85
N SER A 268 -13.89 24.66 -20.94
CA SER A 268 -15.34 24.59 -20.75
C SER A 268 -15.68 24.21 -19.31
N LYS A 269 -16.88 24.59 -18.83
CA LYS A 269 -17.40 24.10 -17.54
C LYS A 269 -18.04 22.72 -17.64
N THR A 270 -18.46 22.33 -18.84
CA THR A 270 -19.16 21.09 -19.13
C THR A 270 -18.48 20.39 -20.31
N ILE A 271 -18.31 19.08 -20.19
CA ILE A 271 -17.84 18.22 -21.27
C ILE A 271 -18.87 17.12 -21.45
N ASP A 272 -19.48 17.09 -22.63
CA ASP A 272 -20.41 16.06 -23.06
C ASP A 272 -19.69 15.08 -23.97
N LEU A 273 -19.58 13.84 -23.52
CA LEU A 273 -18.95 12.75 -24.25
C LEU A 273 -20.02 11.74 -24.66
N GLU A 274 -20.03 11.38 -25.94
CA GLU A 274 -21.00 10.43 -26.48
C GLU A 274 -20.35 9.56 -27.55
N ILE A 275 -20.57 8.25 -27.46
CA ILE A 275 -20.17 7.30 -28.48
C ILE A 275 -21.32 7.13 -29.48
N ILE A 276 -21.03 7.35 -30.76
CA ILE A 276 -21.89 6.93 -31.85
C ILE A 276 -21.44 5.52 -32.26
N LYS A 277 -22.30 4.53 -32.02
CA LYS A 277 -22.03 3.15 -32.37
C LYS A 277 -22.02 2.94 -33.87
N GLU A 278 -21.08 2.12 -34.36
CA GLU A 278 -20.99 1.74 -35.78
C GLU A 278 -21.03 2.94 -36.74
N ALA A 279 -20.46 4.07 -36.31
CA ALA A 279 -20.63 5.36 -36.95
C ALA A 279 -20.02 5.45 -38.35
N LEU A 280 -18.91 4.76 -38.60
CA LEU A 280 -18.19 4.81 -39.88
C LEU A 280 -17.69 3.43 -40.29
N HIS A 281 -17.53 3.21 -41.59
CA HIS A 281 -16.92 1.98 -42.12
C HIS A 281 -15.50 2.30 -42.63
N ILE A 282 -14.49 1.92 -41.84
CA ILE A 282 -13.10 2.35 -42.02
C ILE A 282 -12.18 1.17 -42.29
N ALA A 283 -11.24 1.33 -43.24
CA ALA A 283 -10.12 0.43 -43.44
C ALA A 283 -9.11 0.53 -42.28
N LEU A 284 -8.97 -0.54 -41.51
CA LEU A 284 -7.98 -0.63 -40.45
C LEU A 284 -6.61 -0.99 -41.02
N GLY A 285 -5.57 -0.26 -40.59
CA GLY A 285 -4.22 -0.42 -41.13
C GLY A 285 -3.46 -1.63 -40.57
N ARG A 286 -2.35 -2.00 -41.20
CA ARG A 286 -1.55 -3.22 -40.90
C ARG A 286 -1.01 -3.33 -39.48
N ASN A 287 -0.95 -2.22 -38.76
CA ASN A 287 -0.52 -2.24 -37.37
C ASN A 287 -1.61 -2.80 -36.42
N ILE A 288 -2.86 -2.92 -36.87
CA ILE A 288 -3.92 -3.65 -36.18
C ILE A 288 -3.92 -5.10 -36.67
N LYS A 289 -3.40 -6.00 -35.83
CA LYS A 289 -3.26 -7.44 -36.15
C LYS A 289 -4.57 -8.20 -35.97
N ASN A 290 -5.33 -7.83 -34.94
CA ASN A 290 -6.61 -8.42 -34.61
C ASN A 290 -7.70 -7.47 -35.10
N LEU A 291 -8.29 -7.78 -36.25
CA LEU A 291 -9.44 -7.04 -36.75
C LEU A 291 -10.66 -7.34 -35.86
N PRO A 292 -11.57 -6.37 -35.65
CA PRO A 292 -12.79 -6.61 -34.89
C PRO A 292 -13.58 -7.78 -35.49
N GLU A 293 -13.92 -8.78 -34.67
CA GLU A 293 -14.88 -9.80 -35.07
C GLU A 293 -16.28 -9.16 -35.18
N LYS A 294 -17.19 -9.74 -35.98
CA LYS A 294 -18.56 -9.22 -36.15
C LYS A 294 -19.22 -9.01 -34.77
N SER A 295 -19.68 -7.79 -34.53
CA SER A 295 -20.41 -7.36 -33.33
C SER A 295 -21.33 -8.45 -32.76
N THR A 296 -20.99 -8.99 -31.59
CA THR A 296 -21.95 -9.73 -30.77
C THR A 296 -23.03 -8.75 -30.34
N THR A 297 -24.29 -9.06 -30.64
CA THR A 297 -25.48 -8.19 -30.41
C THR A 297 -25.80 -7.90 -28.94
N GLU A 298 -24.98 -8.36 -27.99
CA GLU A 298 -25.18 -8.07 -26.57
C GLU A 298 -24.54 -6.72 -26.21
N ASP A 299 -25.36 -5.78 -25.74
CA ASP A 299 -24.89 -4.54 -25.13
C ASP A 299 -24.01 -4.86 -23.91
N GLU A 300 -22.69 -4.65 -24.04
CA GLU A 300 -21.79 -4.77 -22.90
C GLU A 300 -22.26 -3.87 -21.74
N LYS A 301 -22.27 -4.44 -20.54
CA LYS A 301 -22.63 -3.70 -19.32
C LYS A 301 -21.58 -2.63 -19.03
N ASP A 302 -22.05 -1.44 -18.67
CA ASP A 302 -21.21 -0.38 -18.11
C ASP A 302 -20.34 -0.93 -16.98
N THR A 303 -19.06 -0.62 -17.02
CA THR A 303 -18.09 -1.02 -15.99
C THR A 303 -17.71 0.22 -15.18
N ILE A 304 -18.07 0.23 -13.90
CA ILE A 304 -17.82 1.36 -13.00
C ILE A 304 -16.97 0.84 -11.83
N LYS A 305 -15.67 1.14 -11.83
CA LYS A 305 -14.72 0.80 -10.78
C LYS A 305 -14.23 2.09 -10.12
N THR A 306 -15.03 2.65 -9.22
CA THR A 306 -14.79 3.97 -8.59
C THR A 306 -14.84 3.89 -7.06
N ASN A 307 -14.70 2.71 -6.48
CA ASN A 307 -14.85 2.48 -5.04
C ASN A 307 -13.74 3.15 -4.23
N ASP A 308 -12.51 3.16 -4.73
CA ASP A 308 -11.35 3.75 -4.05
C ASP A 308 -11.21 5.27 -4.26
N LEU A 309 -12.06 5.87 -5.10
CA LEU A 309 -12.07 7.32 -5.33
C LEU A 309 -12.64 8.06 -4.11
N PRO A 310 -12.15 9.28 -3.80
CA PRO A 310 -12.64 10.05 -2.68
C PRO A 310 -14.11 10.44 -2.88
N LYS A 311 -14.92 10.27 -1.84
CA LYS A 311 -16.36 10.58 -1.80
C LYS A 311 -16.69 11.35 -0.52
N GLY A 312 -17.85 12.02 -0.51
CA GLY A 312 -18.35 12.73 0.67
C GLY A 312 -17.39 13.80 1.20
N GLU A 313 -17.16 13.82 2.51
CA GLU A 313 -16.32 14.82 3.20
C GLU A 313 -14.86 14.82 2.71
N MET A 314 -14.34 13.68 2.25
CA MET A 314 -12.96 13.58 1.75
C MET A 314 -12.73 14.46 0.52
N VAL A 315 -13.76 14.67 -0.31
CA VAL A 315 -13.69 15.58 -1.46
C VAL A 315 -13.41 17.00 -0.99
N GLY A 316 -14.12 17.48 0.03
CA GLY A 316 -13.91 18.80 0.62
C GLY A 316 -12.51 18.95 1.23
N SER A 317 -12.02 17.91 1.92
CA SER A 317 -10.67 17.90 2.51
C SER A 317 -9.58 17.97 1.43
N LEU A 318 -9.68 17.22 0.32
CA LEU A 318 -8.68 17.28 -0.76
C LEU A 318 -8.70 18.60 -1.55
N LEU A 319 -9.82 19.32 -1.55
CA LEU A 319 -9.94 20.62 -2.20
C LEU A 319 -9.45 21.79 -1.33
N SER A 320 -9.42 21.63 0.00
CA SER A 320 -9.12 22.71 0.96
C SER A 320 -7.86 22.49 1.80
N GLU A 321 -7.49 21.24 2.08
CA GLU A 321 -6.33 20.84 2.87
C GLU A 321 -5.23 20.22 2.00
N THR A 322 -4.02 20.12 2.55
CA THR A 322 -2.97 19.30 1.95
C THR A 322 -3.35 17.82 2.00
N VAL A 323 -3.06 17.10 0.92
CA VAL A 323 -3.28 15.65 0.83
C VAL A 323 -2.67 14.93 2.04
N PRO A 324 -3.43 14.07 2.75
CA PRO A 324 -2.90 13.39 3.92
C PRO A 324 -1.81 12.38 3.52
N LEU A 325 -0.86 12.13 4.43
CA LEU A 325 0.17 11.12 4.20
C LEU A 325 -0.40 9.71 4.01
N PHE A 326 -1.47 9.38 4.75
CA PHE A 326 -2.16 8.09 4.75
C PHE A 326 -3.65 8.27 4.42
N LYS A 327 -4.29 7.26 3.81
CA LYS A 327 -5.75 7.26 3.59
C LYS A 327 -6.43 7.40 4.95
N ARG A 328 -7.19 8.49 5.15
CA ARG A 328 -8.05 8.65 6.32
C ARG A 328 -9.23 7.68 6.22
N ALA A 329 -9.62 7.08 7.34
CA ALA A 329 -10.79 6.23 7.41
C ALA A 329 -12.05 7.00 6.98
N ASP A 330 -12.89 6.38 6.15
CA ASP A 330 -14.24 6.84 5.87
C ASP A 330 -15.22 6.35 6.96
N GLU A 331 -16.48 6.79 6.91
CA GLU A 331 -17.48 6.43 7.93
C GLU A 331 -17.78 4.92 7.99
N ASP A 332 -17.70 4.24 6.84
CA ASP A 332 -17.95 2.80 6.73
C ASP A 332 -16.78 1.99 7.32
N ASP A 333 -15.54 2.31 6.93
CA ASP A 333 -14.31 1.75 7.51
C ASP A 333 -14.33 1.91 9.06
N PHE A 334 -14.79 3.07 9.54
CA PHE A 334 -14.95 3.35 10.96
C PHE A 334 -15.98 2.44 11.65
N LYS A 335 -17.18 2.29 11.06
CA LYS A 335 -18.29 1.53 11.66
C LYS A 335 -17.96 0.05 11.79
N ASP A 336 -17.36 -0.53 10.76
CA ASP A 336 -16.98 -1.94 10.74
C ASP A 336 -15.88 -2.24 11.75
N LEU A 337 -14.85 -1.39 11.80
CA LEU A 337 -13.78 -1.51 12.80
C LEU A 337 -14.33 -1.35 14.23
N PHE A 338 -15.13 -0.31 14.48
CA PHE A 338 -15.62 0.00 15.81
C PHE A 338 -16.54 -1.10 16.35
N SER A 339 -17.38 -1.69 15.49
CA SER A 339 -18.23 -2.83 15.87
C SER A 339 -17.40 -4.06 16.24
N SER A 340 -16.39 -4.40 15.43
CA SER A 340 -15.47 -5.52 15.66
C SER A 340 -14.65 -5.36 16.95
N LEU A 341 -14.16 -4.15 17.23
CA LEU A 341 -13.44 -3.85 18.48
C LEU A 341 -14.36 -3.90 19.70
N ARG A 342 -15.61 -3.44 19.58
CA ARG A 342 -16.58 -3.54 20.68
C ARG A 342 -16.88 -5.00 21.04
N GLU A 343 -16.96 -5.88 20.06
CA GLU A 343 -17.07 -7.32 20.28
C GLU A 343 -15.80 -7.89 20.94
N SER A 344 -14.62 -7.54 20.41
CA SER A 344 -13.32 -7.98 20.94
C SER A 344 -13.01 -7.48 22.36
N SER A 345 -13.64 -6.39 22.79
CA SER A 345 -13.50 -5.85 24.15
C SER A 345 -14.23 -6.67 25.21
N LYS A 346 -15.20 -7.51 24.80
CA LYS A 346 -16.04 -8.28 25.71
C LYS A 346 -15.38 -9.59 26.07
N PHE A 347 -15.49 -9.94 27.34
CA PHE A 347 -15.14 -11.24 27.86
C PHE A 347 -16.04 -12.34 27.26
N SER A 348 -15.43 -13.47 26.86
CA SER A 348 -16.14 -14.63 26.29
C SER A 348 -15.57 -15.94 26.82
N SER A 349 -16.36 -17.02 26.76
CA SER A 349 -15.90 -18.35 27.20
C SER A 349 -14.71 -18.84 26.38
N ILE A 350 -14.72 -18.58 25.06
CA ILE A 350 -13.61 -18.91 24.15
C ILE A 350 -12.33 -18.18 24.59
N PHE A 351 -12.45 -16.90 24.96
CA PHE A 351 -11.32 -16.11 25.42
C PHE A 351 -10.65 -16.74 26.66
N ILE A 352 -11.44 -17.16 27.67
CA ILE A 352 -10.89 -17.80 28.87
C ILE A 352 -10.17 -19.10 28.52
N VAL A 353 -10.80 -19.97 27.73
CA VAL A 353 -10.24 -21.28 27.38
C VAL A 353 -8.88 -21.09 26.69
N LEU A 354 -8.80 -20.18 25.72
CA LEU A 354 -7.54 -19.86 25.04
C LEU A 354 -6.51 -19.25 26.00
N MET A 355 -6.92 -18.38 26.92
CA MET A 355 -6.03 -17.82 27.95
C MET A 355 -5.48 -18.88 28.89
N VAL A 356 -6.30 -19.83 29.34
CA VAL A 356 -5.86 -20.95 30.20
C VAL A 356 -4.86 -21.83 29.44
N LEU A 357 -5.22 -22.29 28.24
CA LEU A 357 -4.35 -23.14 27.43
C LEU A 357 -3.02 -22.46 27.09
N SER A 358 -3.07 -21.18 26.71
CA SER A 358 -1.87 -20.38 26.43
C SER A 358 -0.99 -20.25 27.66
N THR A 359 -1.57 -19.97 28.82
CA THR A 359 -0.83 -19.83 30.08
C THR A 359 -0.14 -21.14 30.49
N LEU A 360 -0.85 -22.27 30.40
CA LEU A 360 -0.28 -23.59 30.72
C LEU A 360 0.84 -23.96 29.76
N LEU A 361 0.64 -23.72 28.46
CA LEU A 361 1.66 -23.96 27.43
C LEU A 361 2.89 -23.06 27.63
N ALA A 362 2.70 -21.78 27.94
CA ALA A 362 3.78 -20.85 28.23
C ALA A 362 4.56 -21.26 29.49
N THR A 363 3.86 -21.59 30.57
CA THR A 363 4.47 -22.06 31.82
C THR A 363 5.29 -23.34 31.58
N THR A 364 4.75 -24.28 30.82
CA THR A 364 5.46 -25.51 30.41
C THR A 364 6.71 -25.20 29.59
N GLY A 365 6.59 -24.33 28.57
CA GLY A 365 7.70 -23.91 27.73
C GLY A 365 8.80 -23.17 28.50
N LEU A 366 8.44 -22.38 29.51
CA LEU A 366 9.38 -21.69 30.40
C LEU A 366 10.16 -22.69 31.27
N PHE A 367 9.49 -23.69 31.85
CA PHE A 367 10.18 -24.77 32.60
C PHE A 367 11.04 -25.64 31.68
N GLN A 368 10.61 -25.89 30.46
CA GLN A 368 11.38 -26.64 29.45
C GLN A 368 12.53 -25.82 28.85
N ASN A 369 12.58 -24.50 29.11
CA ASN A 369 13.51 -23.57 28.45
C ASN A 369 13.42 -23.64 26.91
N SER A 370 12.19 -23.71 26.37
CA SER A 370 11.90 -23.91 24.95
C SER A 370 11.24 -22.68 24.33
N ALA A 371 12.04 -21.84 23.67
CA ALA A 371 11.56 -20.65 22.97
C ALA A 371 10.43 -20.94 21.95
N PRO A 372 10.47 -22.01 21.12
CA PRO A 372 9.39 -22.30 20.18
C PRO A 372 8.03 -22.56 20.85
N VAL A 373 8.03 -23.27 21.99
CA VAL A 373 6.80 -23.55 22.75
C VAL A 373 6.25 -22.26 23.36
N ILE A 374 7.13 -21.41 23.88
CA ILE A 374 6.76 -20.09 24.42
C ILE A 374 6.15 -19.21 23.32
N ILE A 375 6.72 -19.21 22.12
CA ILE A 375 6.16 -18.49 20.96
C ILE A 375 4.79 -19.07 20.60
N GLY A 376 4.64 -20.40 20.52
CA GLY A 376 3.36 -21.05 20.26
C GLY A 376 2.26 -20.67 21.28
N ALA A 377 2.64 -20.49 22.54
CA ALA A 377 1.73 -20.00 23.57
C ALA A 377 1.29 -18.54 23.32
N MET A 378 2.20 -17.65 22.90
CA MET A 378 1.86 -16.27 22.55
C MET A 378 0.87 -16.20 21.39
N ILE A 379 1.02 -17.08 20.39
CA ILE A 379 0.14 -17.17 19.21
C ILE A 379 -1.31 -17.50 19.61
N LEU A 380 -1.47 -18.37 20.61
CA LEU A 380 -2.79 -18.82 21.07
C LEU A 380 -3.57 -17.75 21.86
N ALA A 381 -2.86 -16.79 22.46
CA ALA A 381 -3.48 -15.86 23.40
C ALA A 381 -4.29 -14.75 22.73
N PRO A 382 -5.57 -14.58 23.09
CA PRO A 382 -6.45 -13.59 22.47
C PRO A 382 -6.29 -12.17 23.06
N LEU A 383 -5.12 -11.80 23.57
CA LEU A 383 -4.94 -10.51 24.28
C LEU A 383 -4.99 -9.29 23.36
N MET A 384 -4.67 -9.43 22.07
CA MET A 384 -4.53 -8.26 21.20
C MET A 384 -5.86 -7.53 20.95
N GLY A 385 -6.96 -8.29 20.83
CA GLY A 385 -8.30 -7.72 20.64
C GLY A 385 -8.68 -6.69 21.72
N PRO A 386 -8.71 -7.06 23.02
CA PRO A 386 -9.06 -6.13 24.08
C PRO A 386 -8.05 -4.98 24.25
N ILE A 387 -6.76 -5.17 23.94
CA ILE A 387 -5.74 -4.10 23.98
C ILE A 387 -5.97 -3.06 22.89
N VAL A 388 -6.17 -3.50 21.64
CA VAL A 388 -6.46 -2.59 20.52
C VAL A 388 -7.81 -1.89 20.73
N SER A 389 -8.78 -2.59 21.32
CA SER A 389 -10.07 -2.01 21.73
C SER A 389 -9.90 -0.95 22.81
N LEU A 390 -9.00 -1.18 23.79
CA LEU A 390 -8.66 -0.19 24.82
C LEU A 390 -8.06 1.07 24.17
N ALA A 391 -7.12 0.90 23.25
CA ALA A 391 -6.51 2.00 22.52
C ALA A 391 -7.55 2.83 21.75
N MET A 392 -8.45 2.19 21.01
CA MET A 392 -9.55 2.89 20.31
C MET A 392 -10.46 3.63 21.30
N GLY A 393 -10.81 2.99 22.43
CA GLY A 393 -11.62 3.59 23.49
C GLY A 393 -10.96 4.85 24.07
N VAL A 394 -9.66 4.80 24.33
CA VAL A 394 -8.86 5.93 24.84
C VAL A 394 -8.86 7.10 23.86
N VAL A 395 -8.62 6.85 22.56
CA VAL A 395 -8.53 7.94 21.56
C VAL A 395 -9.91 8.56 21.28
N ARG A 396 -11.00 7.78 21.35
CA ARG A 396 -12.37 8.32 21.18
C ARG A 396 -13.03 8.77 22.47
N ALA A 397 -12.38 8.58 23.63
CA ALA A 397 -12.95 8.81 24.95
C ALA A 397 -14.30 8.09 25.16
N GLU A 398 -14.39 6.84 24.69
CA GLU A 398 -15.59 6.02 24.82
C GLU A 398 -15.48 5.12 26.06
N ASN A 399 -16.18 5.51 27.13
CA ASN A 399 -16.05 4.90 28.44
C ASN A 399 -16.48 3.43 28.48
N GLN A 400 -17.47 3.02 27.70
CA GLN A 400 -17.93 1.63 27.71
C GLN A 400 -16.87 0.69 27.14
N LEU A 401 -16.21 1.09 26.05
CA LEU A 401 -15.12 0.35 25.42
C LEU A 401 -13.89 0.29 26.33
N ILE A 402 -13.51 1.42 26.94
CA ILE A 402 -12.40 1.47 27.92
C ILE A 402 -12.66 0.51 29.09
N THR A 403 -13.83 0.60 29.71
CA THR A 403 -14.17 -0.20 30.90
C THR A 403 -14.28 -1.68 30.58
N ASN A 404 -14.89 -2.05 29.45
CA ASN A 404 -14.98 -3.44 29.02
C ASN A 404 -13.60 -4.02 28.74
N SER A 405 -12.75 -3.31 27.98
CA SER A 405 -11.38 -3.75 27.70
C SER A 405 -10.55 -3.92 28.98
N ILE A 406 -10.60 -2.96 29.91
CA ILE A 406 -9.87 -3.07 31.19
C ILE A 406 -10.36 -4.27 32.00
N LYS A 407 -11.67 -4.49 32.09
CA LYS A 407 -12.23 -5.67 32.78
C LYS A 407 -11.75 -6.97 32.14
N THR A 408 -11.82 -7.09 30.82
CA THR A 408 -11.38 -8.27 30.09
C THR A 408 -9.89 -8.53 30.29
N LEU A 409 -9.05 -7.49 30.25
CA LEU A 409 -7.61 -7.61 30.54
C LEU A 409 -7.34 -8.00 32.00
N ALA A 410 -8.09 -7.44 32.95
CA ALA A 410 -7.96 -7.81 34.36
C ALA A 410 -8.30 -9.29 34.59
N TYR A 411 -9.38 -9.78 33.99
CA TYR A 411 -9.70 -11.22 34.03
C TYR A 411 -8.59 -12.07 33.39
N ALA A 412 -8.05 -11.63 32.26
CA ALA A 412 -6.94 -12.33 31.60
C ALA A 412 -5.69 -12.44 32.50
N VAL A 413 -5.32 -11.35 33.17
CA VAL A 413 -4.21 -11.31 34.13
C VAL A 413 -4.47 -12.25 35.30
N VAL A 414 -5.65 -12.16 35.92
CA VAL A 414 -6.01 -13.03 37.05
C VAL A 414 -5.98 -14.50 36.65
N THR A 415 -6.56 -14.86 35.50
CA THR A 415 -6.53 -16.23 34.98
C THR A 415 -5.11 -16.71 34.73
N ALA A 416 -4.27 -15.90 34.08
CA ALA A 416 -2.89 -16.28 33.78
C ALA A 416 -2.07 -16.50 35.07
N LEU A 417 -2.16 -15.59 36.03
CA LEU A 417 -1.46 -15.71 37.32
C LEU A 417 -1.94 -16.94 38.10
N PHE A 418 -3.26 -17.15 38.18
CA PHE A 418 -3.85 -18.26 38.92
C PHE A 418 -3.43 -19.62 38.36
N PHE A 419 -3.61 -19.85 37.05
CA PHE A 419 -3.29 -21.14 36.44
C PHE A 419 -1.79 -21.40 36.37
N SER A 420 -0.98 -20.37 36.13
CA SER A 420 0.48 -20.52 36.16
C SER A 420 0.99 -20.86 37.57
N CYS A 421 0.48 -20.17 38.60
CA CYS A 421 0.81 -20.47 40.00
C CYS A 421 0.41 -21.90 40.40
N ILE A 422 -0.80 -22.35 40.04
CA ILE A 422 -1.27 -23.72 40.32
C ILE A 422 -0.39 -24.76 39.61
N TYR A 423 -0.02 -24.49 38.36
CA TYR A 423 0.85 -25.36 37.59
C TYR A 423 2.23 -25.46 38.23
N THR A 424 2.82 -24.34 38.64
CA THR A 424 4.09 -24.29 39.39
C THR A 424 4.01 -25.05 40.70
N TYR A 425 2.91 -24.95 41.45
CA TYR A 425 2.75 -25.72 42.68
C TYR A 425 2.68 -27.24 42.41
N SER A 426 2.04 -27.63 41.30
CA SER A 426 1.91 -29.04 40.90
C SER A 426 3.22 -29.65 40.41
N MET A 427 4.18 -28.82 39.97
CA MET A 427 5.45 -29.24 39.39
C MET A 427 6.61 -28.66 40.22
N PRO A 428 7.22 -29.41 41.15
CA PRO A 428 8.19 -28.91 42.13
C PRO A 428 9.59 -28.66 41.52
N LEU A 429 9.64 -27.92 40.41
CA LEU A 429 10.85 -27.41 39.79
C LEU A 429 11.14 -26.03 40.38
N SER A 430 12.35 -25.84 40.89
CA SER A 430 12.81 -24.59 41.51
C SER A 430 13.97 -23.94 40.76
N GLU A 431 14.31 -24.45 39.58
CA GLU A 431 15.40 -23.92 38.77
C GLU A 431 14.93 -22.77 37.86
N LEU A 432 15.63 -21.64 37.96
CA LEU A 432 15.39 -20.48 37.12
C LEU A 432 16.03 -20.67 35.74
N THR A 433 15.21 -20.89 34.71
CA THR A 433 15.69 -21.13 33.33
C THR A 433 16.14 -19.84 32.62
N PRO A 434 17.03 -19.93 31.62
CA PRO A 434 17.41 -18.78 30.79
C PRO A 434 16.22 -17.99 30.20
N GLU A 435 15.19 -18.67 29.69
CA GLU A 435 13.98 -18.03 29.16
C GLU A 435 13.22 -17.24 30.23
N MET A 436 13.17 -17.73 31.48
CA MET A 436 12.59 -16.98 32.60
C MET A 436 13.44 -15.76 32.97
N ARG A 437 14.77 -15.92 33.07
CA ARG A 437 15.71 -14.81 33.39
C ARG A 437 15.59 -13.66 32.41
N GLY A 438 15.40 -13.98 31.13
CA GLY A 438 15.18 -12.99 30.07
C GLY A 438 13.96 -12.10 30.29
N ARG A 439 13.01 -12.50 31.15
CA ARG A 439 11.78 -11.73 31.46
C ARG A 439 11.82 -11.02 32.81
N LEU A 440 12.86 -11.23 33.62
CA LEU A 440 13.02 -10.58 34.93
C LEU A 440 13.61 -9.18 34.82
N ASN A 441 14.20 -8.87 33.67
CA ASN A 441 15.02 -7.70 33.47
C ASN A 441 14.47 -6.85 32.31
N PRO A 442 13.35 -6.14 32.53
CA PRO A 442 12.79 -5.25 31.52
C PRO A 442 13.82 -4.25 31.01
N ASN A 443 13.85 -4.01 29.71
CA ASN A 443 14.75 -3.04 29.08
C ASN A 443 14.05 -2.16 28.02
N VAL A 444 14.80 -1.19 27.48
CA VAL A 444 14.28 -0.25 26.46
C VAL A 444 13.93 -0.95 25.14
N LEU A 445 14.61 -2.05 24.79
CA LEU A 445 14.31 -2.83 23.59
C LEU A 445 12.96 -3.52 23.70
N ASP A 446 12.58 -4.00 24.89
CA ASP A 446 11.25 -4.56 25.13
C ASP A 446 10.14 -3.51 24.86
N LEU A 447 10.37 -2.27 25.29
CA LEU A 447 9.48 -1.15 25.00
C LEU A 447 9.41 -0.84 23.49
N MET A 448 10.52 -0.94 22.76
CA MET A 448 10.51 -0.78 21.29
C MET A 448 9.69 -1.86 20.60
N VAL A 449 9.81 -3.12 21.05
CA VAL A 449 8.99 -4.23 20.55
C VAL A 449 7.51 -3.98 20.84
N ALA A 450 7.17 -3.47 22.03
CA ALA A 450 5.82 -3.09 22.40
C ALA A 450 5.26 -1.97 21.50
N ILE A 451 6.06 -0.94 21.21
CA ILE A 451 5.67 0.16 20.32
C ILE A 451 5.36 -0.36 18.90
N ILE A 452 6.27 -1.14 18.32
CA ILE A 452 6.12 -1.69 16.97
C ILE A 452 4.89 -2.62 16.91
N SER A 453 4.69 -3.44 17.95
CA SER A 453 3.54 -4.34 18.07
C SER A 453 2.21 -3.58 18.18
N GLY A 454 2.17 -2.45 18.91
CA GLY A 454 1.01 -1.56 18.97
C GLY A 454 0.66 -0.95 17.61
N ILE A 455 1.67 -0.46 16.88
CA ILE A 455 1.48 0.08 15.53
C ILE A 455 0.96 -1.00 14.58
N ALA A 456 1.61 -2.17 14.57
CA ALA A 456 1.25 -3.29 13.72
C ALA A 456 -0.18 -3.77 14.01
N GLY A 457 -0.55 -3.92 15.27
CA GLY A 457 -1.88 -4.36 15.66
C GLY A 457 -2.98 -3.37 15.33
N ALA A 458 -2.78 -2.08 15.59
CA ALA A 458 -3.76 -1.06 15.21
C ALA A 458 -3.93 -0.97 13.69
N TYR A 459 -2.82 -0.98 12.93
CA TYR A 459 -2.85 -0.95 11.48
C TYR A 459 -3.54 -2.19 10.88
N ALA A 460 -3.19 -3.39 11.36
CA ALA A 460 -3.77 -4.63 10.88
C ALA A 460 -5.29 -4.71 11.14
N ASN A 461 -5.74 -4.31 12.34
CA ASN A 461 -7.17 -4.27 12.64
C ASN A 461 -7.90 -3.20 11.81
N SER A 462 -7.23 -2.10 11.47
CA SER A 462 -7.79 -1.03 10.64
C SER A 462 -8.01 -1.40 9.17
N LYS A 463 -7.58 -2.59 8.72
CA LYS A 463 -7.73 -3.05 7.34
C LYS A 463 -8.29 -4.47 7.33
N SER A 464 -9.54 -4.62 6.93
CA SER A 464 -10.27 -5.91 6.92
C SER A 464 -9.53 -7.04 6.19
N GLU A 465 -8.84 -6.72 5.08
CA GLU A 465 -8.02 -7.65 4.31
C GLU A 465 -6.79 -8.15 5.10
N VAL A 466 -6.15 -7.24 5.82
CA VAL A 466 -4.96 -7.52 6.64
C VAL A 466 -5.35 -8.26 7.92
N ALA A 467 -6.45 -7.87 8.57
CA ALA A 467 -6.98 -8.52 9.76
C ALA A 467 -7.26 -10.02 9.53
N LYS A 468 -7.81 -10.38 8.36
CA LYS A 468 -8.07 -11.77 7.97
C LYS A 468 -6.77 -12.58 7.75
N SER A 469 -5.74 -11.96 7.18
CA SER A 469 -4.44 -12.61 6.96
C SER A 469 -3.61 -12.74 8.25
N LEU A 470 -3.67 -11.74 9.13
CA LEU A 470 -2.96 -11.76 10.41
C LEU A 470 -3.59 -12.69 11.46
N ALA A 471 -4.83 -13.13 11.26
CA ALA A 471 -5.41 -14.21 12.07
C ALA A 471 -4.57 -15.51 12.01
N GLY A 472 -3.80 -15.71 10.92
CA GLY A 472 -2.85 -16.82 10.78
C GLY A 472 -1.41 -16.49 11.19
N VAL A 473 -0.98 -15.22 11.09
CA VAL A 473 0.32 -14.74 11.57
C VAL A 473 0.10 -13.99 12.87
N ALA A 474 -0.16 -14.75 13.93
CA ALA A 474 -0.47 -14.18 15.22
C ALA A 474 0.61 -13.16 15.62
N ILE A 475 0.14 -11.97 16.00
CA ILE A 475 0.96 -10.95 16.63
C ILE A 475 1.42 -11.56 17.95
N ALA A 476 2.61 -12.15 17.96
CA ALA A 476 3.20 -12.81 19.11
C ALA A 476 3.58 -11.73 20.13
N VAL A 477 2.56 -11.24 20.83
CA VAL A 477 2.71 -10.19 21.81
C VAL A 477 3.41 -10.77 23.02
N ALA A 478 4.50 -10.12 23.45
CA ALA A 478 5.35 -10.53 24.57
C ALA A 478 4.69 -10.37 25.95
N LEU A 479 3.37 -10.56 26.09
CA LEU A 479 2.62 -10.36 27.33
C LEU A 479 2.36 -11.64 28.11
N ILE A 480 2.12 -12.77 27.43
CA ILE A 480 1.82 -14.03 28.14
C ILE A 480 3.03 -14.54 28.92
N PRO A 481 4.25 -14.64 28.36
CA PRO A 481 5.33 -15.24 29.13
C PRO A 481 5.73 -14.41 30.35
N PRO A 482 5.77 -13.07 30.33
CA PRO A 482 5.96 -12.30 31.56
C PRO A 482 4.88 -12.58 32.61
N LEU A 483 3.59 -12.66 32.22
CA LEU A 483 2.52 -13.06 33.16
C LEU A 483 2.73 -14.47 33.72
N SER A 484 3.14 -15.44 32.90
CA SER A 484 3.46 -16.79 33.36
C SER A 484 4.67 -16.79 34.30
N VAL A 485 5.74 -16.03 34.01
CA VAL A 485 6.88 -15.87 34.93
C VAL A 485 6.45 -15.21 36.24
N THR A 486 5.54 -14.24 36.20
CA THR A 486 4.96 -13.65 37.42
C THR A 486 4.19 -14.71 38.22
N GLY A 487 3.38 -15.54 37.56
CA GLY A 487 2.67 -16.66 38.19
C GLY A 487 3.61 -17.70 38.81
N ILE A 488 4.69 -18.05 38.12
CA ILE A 488 5.77 -18.91 38.65
C ILE A 488 6.41 -18.25 39.88
N GLY A 489 6.71 -16.95 39.83
CA GLY A 489 7.26 -16.19 40.96
C GLY A 489 6.33 -16.19 42.17
N ILE A 490 5.02 -16.06 41.98
CA ILE A 490 4.01 -16.21 43.03
C ILE A 490 4.06 -17.63 43.62
N GLY A 491 4.10 -18.65 42.76
CA GLY A 491 4.20 -20.05 43.18
C GLY A 491 5.46 -20.36 43.98
N TRP A 492 6.58 -19.69 43.68
CA TRP A 492 7.84 -19.80 44.42
C TRP A 492 7.96 -18.86 45.62
N GLY A 493 7.05 -17.88 45.77
CA GLY A 493 7.17 -16.82 46.77
C GLY A 493 8.35 -15.86 46.55
N ASN A 494 8.88 -15.76 45.32
CA ASN A 494 10.03 -14.93 45.00
C ASN A 494 9.58 -13.54 44.50
N ILE A 495 9.73 -12.52 45.35
CA ILE A 495 9.30 -11.14 45.07
C ILE A 495 10.06 -10.51 43.90
N ASP A 496 11.34 -10.80 43.73
CA ASP A 496 12.14 -10.23 42.64
C ASP A 496 11.64 -10.74 41.28
N ILE A 497 11.30 -12.03 41.20
CA ILE A 497 10.73 -12.64 40.01
C ILE A 497 9.37 -12.03 39.67
N ILE A 498 8.51 -11.87 40.68
CA ILE A 498 7.18 -11.26 40.52
C ILE A 498 7.32 -9.83 40.00
N TYR A 499 8.13 -9.01 40.65
CA TYR A 499 8.28 -7.60 40.33
C TYR A 499 8.85 -7.39 38.92
N GLY A 500 9.97 -8.06 38.60
CA GLY A 500 10.65 -7.89 37.30
C GLY A 500 9.77 -8.29 36.12
N SER A 501 9.14 -9.46 36.21
CA SER A 501 8.28 -9.97 35.14
C SER A 501 6.95 -9.21 35.01
N PHE A 502 6.35 -8.80 36.13
CA PHE A 502 5.11 -8.02 36.09
C PHE A 502 5.35 -6.60 35.57
N LEU A 503 6.50 -6.00 35.91
CA LEU A 503 6.90 -4.71 35.35
C LEU A 503 7.05 -4.81 33.82
N LEU A 504 7.69 -5.87 33.30
CA LEU A 504 7.78 -6.12 31.85
C LEU A 504 6.40 -6.24 31.18
N PHE A 505 5.45 -6.91 31.85
CA PHE A 505 4.08 -7.02 31.36
C PHE A 505 3.42 -5.64 31.27
N ILE A 506 3.47 -4.83 32.34
CA ILE A 506 2.84 -3.51 32.38
C ILE A 506 3.48 -2.54 31.39
N THR A 507 4.82 -2.51 31.28
CA THR A 507 5.53 -1.67 30.29
C THR A 507 5.06 -1.99 28.87
N ASN A 508 4.95 -3.28 28.56
CA ASN A 508 4.53 -3.73 27.23
C ASN A 508 3.06 -3.40 26.96
N LEU A 509 2.17 -3.63 27.93
CA LEU A 509 0.76 -3.34 27.78
C LEU A 509 0.51 -1.85 27.52
N VAL A 510 1.16 -0.97 28.30
CA VAL A 510 1.03 0.48 28.16
C VAL A 510 1.66 0.96 26.85
N GLY A 511 2.85 0.45 26.49
CA GLY A 511 3.54 0.79 25.24
C GLY A 511 2.73 0.41 23.99
N ILE A 512 2.14 -0.79 23.98
CA ILE A 512 1.26 -1.26 22.90
C ILE A 512 0.02 -0.37 22.83
N THR A 513 -0.64 -0.11 23.96
CA THR A 513 -1.88 0.69 24.01
C THR A 513 -1.65 2.12 23.52
N LEU A 514 -0.57 2.77 23.95
CA LEU A 514 -0.24 4.14 23.52
C LEU A 514 0.09 4.20 22.03
N SER A 515 0.88 3.25 21.54
CA SER A 515 1.31 3.24 20.14
C SER A 515 0.13 2.94 19.21
N ALA A 516 -0.71 1.97 19.57
CA ALA A 516 -1.96 1.70 18.87
C ALA A 516 -2.90 2.94 18.86
N SER A 517 -2.96 3.66 19.98
CA SER A 517 -3.75 4.91 20.10
C SER A 517 -3.25 5.98 19.13
N LEU A 518 -1.93 6.19 19.05
CA LEU A 518 -1.31 7.11 18.10
C LEU A 518 -1.57 6.68 16.66
N THR A 519 -1.48 5.39 16.36
CA THR A 519 -1.78 4.86 15.02
C THR A 519 -3.23 5.13 14.60
N PHE A 520 -4.22 4.89 15.46
CA PHE A 520 -5.61 5.21 15.14
C PHE A 520 -5.85 6.70 14.90
N LEU A 521 -5.14 7.56 15.63
CA LEU A 521 -5.18 9.00 15.42
C LEU A 521 -4.60 9.39 14.05
N VAL A 522 -3.45 8.83 13.67
CA VAL A 522 -2.81 9.08 12.37
C VAL A 522 -3.69 8.58 11.21
N LEU A 523 -4.36 7.45 11.38
CA LEU A 523 -5.27 6.87 10.38
C LEU A 523 -6.64 7.57 10.31
N GLY A 524 -6.91 8.54 11.18
CA GLY A 524 -8.13 9.35 11.15
C GLY A 524 -9.36 8.72 11.81
N TYR A 525 -9.21 7.66 12.61
CA TYR A 525 -10.34 7.01 13.30
C TYR A 525 -10.89 7.81 14.50
N ALA A 526 -10.23 8.92 14.88
CA ALA A 526 -10.67 9.76 15.98
C ALA A 526 -10.19 11.23 15.85
N PRO A 527 -11.01 12.21 16.25
CA PRO A 527 -10.62 13.62 16.22
C PRO A 527 -9.64 13.97 17.36
N LEU A 528 -8.57 14.68 17.03
CA LEU A 528 -7.52 15.17 17.96
C LEU A 528 -8.08 15.79 19.25
N ARG A 529 -9.15 16.58 19.15
CA ARG A 529 -9.79 17.25 20.30
C ARG A 529 -10.31 16.27 21.35
N ARG A 530 -10.88 15.13 20.93
CA ARG A 530 -11.41 14.11 21.85
C ARG A 530 -10.28 13.22 22.41
N ALA A 531 -9.26 12.96 21.60
CA ALA A 531 -8.12 12.12 21.98
C ALA A 531 -7.25 12.72 23.09
N LYS A 532 -7.20 14.05 23.23
CA LYS A 532 -6.24 14.76 24.10
C LYS A 532 -6.24 14.24 25.55
N LYS A 533 -7.41 14.05 26.17
CA LYS A 533 -7.49 13.59 27.57
C LYS A 533 -7.01 12.15 27.74
N GLY A 534 -7.50 11.24 26.88
CA GLY A 534 -7.11 9.83 26.93
C GLY A 534 -5.60 9.64 26.70
N LEU A 535 -5.06 10.32 25.69
CA LEU A 535 -3.64 10.24 25.35
C LEU A 535 -2.75 10.75 26.51
N VAL A 536 -3.13 11.86 27.14
CA VAL A 536 -2.42 12.40 28.32
C VAL A 536 -2.40 11.38 29.46
N TYR A 537 -3.54 10.76 29.80
CA TYR A 537 -3.55 9.75 30.86
C TYR A 537 -2.67 8.55 30.53
N THR A 538 -2.73 8.02 29.30
CA THR A 538 -1.86 6.91 28.89
C THR A 538 -0.38 7.30 28.89
N SER A 539 -0.03 8.53 28.50
CA SER A 539 1.34 9.03 28.54
C SER A 539 1.86 9.22 29.97
N ILE A 540 1.01 9.67 30.90
CA ILE A 540 1.35 9.77 32.33
C ILE A 540 1.63 8.38 32.90
N ILE A 541 0.77 7.40 32.61
CA ILE A 541 0.96 6.01 33.05
C ILE A 541 2.27 5.45 32.48
N LEU A 542 2.56 5.69 31.19
CA LEU A 542 3.82 5.27 30.58
C LEU A 542 5.02 5.91 31.29
N ALA A 543 4.98 7.22 31.54
CA ALA A 543 6.06 7.92 32.23
C ALA A 543 6.31 7.35 33.63
N LEU A 544 5.24 7.04 34.37
CA LEU A 544 5.31 6.43 35.70
C LEU A 544 5.95 5.04 35.67
N VAL A 545 5.59 4.23 34.69
CA VAL A 545 6.12 2.86 34.51
C VAL A 545 7.55 2.86 33.94
N THR A 546 7.94 3.91 33.20
CA THR A 546 9.27 4.05 32.61
C THR A 546 10.34 4.32 33.67
N ILE A 547 10.00 4.97 34.79
CA ILE A 547 10.97 5.26 35.86
C ILE A 547 11.54 3.96 36.47
N PRO A 548 10.72 3.00 36.96
CA PRO A 548 11.20 1.69 37.39
C PRO A 548 11.97 0.92 36.32
N LEU A 549 11.54 1.02 35.06
CA LEU A 549 12.18 0.37 33.92
C LEU A 549 13.63 0.86 33.73
N ILE A 550 13.85 2.18 33.78
CA ILE A 550 15.19 2.78 33.68
C ILE A 550 16.07 2.29 34.84
N ILE A 551 15.54 2.27 36.07
CA ILE A 551 16.28 1.80 37.24
C ILE A 551 16.68 0.33 37.05
N SER A 552 15.75 -0.55 36.65
CA SER A 552 16.02 -1.96 36.37
C SER A 552 17.07 -2.13 35.28
N PHE A 553 16.98 -1.35 34.20
CA PHE A 553 17.92 -1.38 33.08
C PHE A 553 19.34 -0.98 33.51
N THR A 554 19.48 0.07 34.33
CA THR A 554 20.79 0.49 34.85
C THR A 554 21.41 -0.57 35.77
N LYS A 555 20.60 -1.25 36.60
CA LYS A 555 21.05 -2.38 37.44
C LYS A 555 21.58 -3.52 36.58
N LEU A 556 20.88 -3.87 35.49
CA LEU A 556 21.33 -4.91 34.55
C LEU A 556 22.63 -4.53 33.84
N ILE A 557 22.77 -3.30 33.33
CA ILE A 557 24.00 -2.86 32.68
C ILE A 557 25.18 -2.96 33.65
N LYS A 558 25.00 -2.54 34.91
CA LYS A 558 26.03 -2.67 35.94
C LYS A 558 26.38 -4.14 36.19
N GLN A 559 25.39 -5.02 36.30
CA GLN A 559 25.59 -6.45 36.51
C GLN A 559 26.38 -7.10 35.35
N ASN A 560 25.96 -6.84 34.11
CA ASN A 560 26.63 -7.36 32.91
C ASN A 560 28.02 -6.76 32.72
N SER A 561 28.23 -5.47 33.01
CA SER A 561 29.56 -4.85 32.97
C SER A 561 30.53 -5.51 33.95
N ILE A 562 30.08 -5.81 35.18
CA ILE A 562 30.88 -6.53 36.17
C ILE A 562 31.18 -7.95 35.67
N LEU A 563 30.16 -8.69 35.20
CA LEU A 563 30.34 -10.04 34.65
C LEU A 563 31.33 -10.06 33.48
N SER A 564 31.16 -9.21 32.47
CA SER A 564 32.04 -9.17 31.30
C SER A 564 33.48 -8.76 31.62
N ARG A 565 33.69 -7.91 32.64
CA ARG A 565 35.06 -7.53 33.07
C ARG A 565 35.79 -8.64 33.82
N LEU A 566 35.06 -9.52 34.50
CA LEU A 566 35.62 -10.57 35.35
C LEU A 566 35.60 -11.97 34.74
N ASN A 567 34.83 -12.19 33.66
CA ASN A 567 34.62 -13.54 33.13
C ASN A 567 35.93 -14.20 32.68
N ASN A 568 36.20 -15.41 33.19
CA ASN A 568 37.35 -16.26 32.86
C ASN A 568 38.72 -15.57 32.97
N LYS A 569 38.91 -14.70 33.97
CA LYS A 569 40.22 -14.11 34.24
C LYS A 569 41.06 -14.96 35.17
N THR A 570 42.37 -14.94 34.91
CA THR A 570 43.39 -15.50 35.80
C THR A 570 44.09 -14.37 36.52
N TYR A 571 44.17 -14.46 37.85
CA TYR A 571 44.93 -13.55 38.69
C TYR A 571 46.18 -14.27 39.22
N THR A 572 47.30 -13.54 39.30
CA THR A 572 48.52 -14.04 39.93
C THR A 572 48.64 -13.41 41.32
N ILE A 573 48.60 -14.23 42.37
CA ILE A 573 48.65 -13.79 43.77
C ILE A 573 49.74 -14.58 44.48
N ASP A 574 50.78 -13.92 44.99
CA ASP A 574 51.92 -14.56 45.68
C ASP A 574 52.47 -15.79 44.91
N ASN A 575 52.72 -15.62 43.59
CA ASN A 575 53.14 -16.65 42.63
C ASN A 575 52.15 -17.81 42.37
N LYS A 576 50.92 -17.75 42.91
CA LYS A 576 49.84 -18.70 42.62
C LYS A 576 48.96 -18.19 41.50
N LYS A 577 48.63 -19.05 40.53
CA LYS A 577 47.64 -18.75 39.50
C LYS A 577 46.25 -19.11 40.02
N VAL A 578 45.32 -18.16 39.91
CA VAL A 578 43.93 -18.30 40.37
C VAL A 578 43.00 -17.92 39.23
N ASP A 579 42.35 -18.92 38.66
CA ASP A 579 41.29 -18.70 37.67
C ASP A 579 39.98 -18.40 38.41
N ILE A 580 39.26 -17.37 37.96
CA ILE A 580 37.94 -17.03 38.50
C ILE A 580 36.84 -17.30 37.47
N ALA A 581 35.75 -17.87 37.96
CA ALA A 581 34.47 -17.90 37.28
C ALA A 581 33.45 -17.18 38.17
N VAL A 582 32.90 -16.08 37.68
CA VAL A 582 31.82 -15.37 38.38
C VAL A 582 30.52 -16.14 38.13
N LEU A 583 29.91 -16.63 39.20
CA LEU A 583 28.66 -17.38 39.15
C LEU A 583 27.46 -16.43 39.20
N GLU A 584 27.53 -15.42 40.05
CA GLU A 584 26.44 -14.46 40.25
C GLU A 584 26.99 -13.13 40.77
N VAL A 585 26.32 -12.04 40.39
CA VAL A 585 26.60 -10.68 40.87
C VAL A 585 25.32 -10.17 41.52
N ASP A 586 25.32 -10.06 42.84
CA ASP A 586 24.21 -9.50 43.60
C ASP A 586 24.44 -8.01 43.88
N LEU A 587 23.51 -7.18 43.40
CA LEU A 587 23.51 -5.72 43.52
C LEU A 587 22.44 -5.23 44.52
N SER A 588 21.95 -6.10 45.39
CA SER A 588 20.90 -5.75 46.37
C SER A 588 21.43 -4.92 47.54
N SER A 589 22.72 -4.99 47.82
CA SER A 589 23.41 -4.20 48.85
C SER A 589 24.19 -3.01 48.25
N LYS A 590 24.49 -2.00 49.07
CA LYS A 590 25.28 -0.82 48.66
C LYS A 590 26.67 -1.21 48.10
N ILE A 591 27.26 -2.26 48.65
CA ILE A 591 28.49 -2.89 48.15
C ILE A 591 28.08 -4.19 47.42
N PRO A 592 28.36 -4.34 46.11
CA PRO A 592 28.09 -5.55 45.35
C PRO A 592 28.66 -6.81 46.02
N LEU A 593 27.86 -7.88 46.07
CA LEU A 593 28.30 -9.21 46.51
C LEU A 593 28.52 -10.11 45.29
N LEU A 594 29.77 -10.54 45.08
CA LEU A 594 30.16 -11.41 43.98
C LEU A 594 30.27 -12.85 44.45
N TYR A 595 29.47 -13.74 43.86
CA TYR A 595 29.61 -15.18 44.05
C TYR A 595 30.61 -15.68 43.02
N ILE A 596 31.81 -16.00 43.46
CA ILE A 596 32.90 -16.43 42.60
C ILE A 596 33.33 -17.85 42.92
N LYS A 597 33.78 -18.54 41.89
CA LYS A 597 34.39 -19.85 41.97
C LYS A 597 35.83 -19.75 41.54
N THR A 598 36.73 -20.15 42.42
CA THR A 598 38.17 -20.11 42.15
C THR A 598 38.68 -21.49 41.78
N ARG A 599 39.62 -21.53 40.83
CA ARG A 599 40.40 -22.72 40.46
C ARG A 599 41.87 -22.40 40.62
N SER A 600 42.58 -23.22 41.39
CA SER A 600 44.04 -23.09 41.57
C SER A 600 44.68 -24.45 41.77
N ASN A 601 45.96 -24.58 41.47
CA ASN A 601 46.78 -25.77 41.72
C ASN A 601 47.27 -25.86 43.18
N THR A 602 47.01 -24.84 43.99
CA THR A 602 47.42 -24.77 45.40
C THR A 602 46.26 -24.29 46.28
N LEU A 603 46.32 -24.64 47.57
CA LEU A 603 45.33 -24.16 48.54
C LEU A 603 45.48 -22.64 48.73
N LEU A 604 44.36 -21.91 48.66
CA LEU A 604 44.31 -20.47 48.86
C LEU A 604 44.13 -20.14 50.35
N SER A 605 45.03 -19.32 50.88
CA SER A 605 44.95 -18.82 52.26
C SER A 605 43.95 -17.67 52.37
N LYS A 606 43.52 -17.32 53.60
CA LYS A 606 42.69 -16.13 53.84
C LYS A 606 43.36 -14.85 53.32
N LYS A 607 44.69 -14.76 53.41
CA LYS A 607 45.47 -13.61 52.90
C LYS A 607 45.37 -13.53 51.38
N ASP A 608 45.47 -14.67 50.68
CA ASP A 608 45.37 -14.75 49.22
C ASP A 608 43.98 -14.28 48.73
N LEU A 609 42.92 -14.64 49.46
CA LEU A 609 41.55 -14.21 49.16
C LEU A 609 41.31 -12.71 49.39
N VAL A 610 41.97 -12.10 50.38
CA VAL A 610 41.92 -10.65 50.60
C VAL A 610 42.65 -9.92 49.47
N SER A 611 43.81 -10.41 49.05
CA SER A 611 44.52 -9.87 47.88
C SER A 611 43.70 -10.03 46.59
N LEU A 612 43.01 -11.17 46.42
CA LEU A 612 42.09 -11.39 45.31
C LEU A 612 40.93 -10.37 45.31
N LYS A 613 40.33 -10.12 46.48
CA LYS A 613 39.30 -9.08 46.66
C LYS A 613 39.82 -7.71 46.23
N GLN A 614 41.01 -7.34 46.68
CA GLN A 614 41.59 -6.04 46.35
C GLN A 614 41.84 -5.90 44.85
N ASN A 615 42.49 -6.89 44.23
CA ASN A 615 42.73 -6.92 42.78
C ASN A 615 41.43 -6.84 41.96
N ILE A 616 40.37 -7.55 42.39
CA ILE A 616 39.06 -7.50 41.72
C ILE A 616 38.41 -6.12 41.89
N SER A 617 38.51 -5.52 43.07
CA SER A 617 37.95 -4.19 43.37
C SER A 617 38.64 -3.10 42.54
N GLU A 618 39.98 -3.12 42.48
CA GLU A 618 40.77 -2.22 41.63
C GLU A 618 40.46 -2.42 40.15
N HIS A 619 40.27 -3.67 39.72
CA HIS A 619 40.00 -3.99 38.32
C HIS A 619 38.64 -3.52 37.84
N ILE A 620 37.62 -3.57 38.69
CA ILE A 620 36.26 -3.07 38.37
C ILE A 620 36.15 -1.56 38.62
N ASN A 621 37.07 -1.00 39.42
CA ASN A 621 37.00 0.36 39.95
C ASN A 621 35.73 0.58 40.80
N ASP A 622 35.36 -0.43 41.60
CA ASP A 622 34.22 -0.41 42.52
C ASP A 622 34.54 -1.31 43.72
N GLU A 623 34.04 -0.97 44.92
CA GLU A 623 34.25 -1.79 46.11
C GLU A 623 33.34 -3.03 46.05
N VAL A 624 33.88 -4.23 46.31
CA VAL A 624 33.09 -5.47 46.24
C VAL A 624 33.29 -6.36 47.46
N THR A 625 32.27 -7.15 47.78
CA THR A 625 32.36 -8.25 48.74
C THR A 625 32.38 -9.57 47.97
N LEU A 626 33.19 -10.54 48.40
CA LEU A 626 33.32 -11.82 47.72
C LEU A 626 32.70 -12.94 48.57
N ASN A 627 31.84 -13.75 47.95
CA ASN A 627 31.50 -15.08 48.41
C ASN A 627 32.25 -16.08 47.52
N VAL A 628 33.24 -16.78 48.11
CA VAL A 628 34.21 -17.57 47.35
C VAL A 628 33.99 -19.06 47.57
N SER A 629 33.76 -19.80 46.48
CA SER A 629 33.82 -21.26 46.45
C SER A 629 35.15 -21.72 45.85
N MET A 630 35.96 -22.43 46.63
CA MET A 630 37.31 -22.84 46.21
C MET A 630 37.31 -24.23 45.58
N ARG A 631 38.03 -24.39 44.46
CA ARG A 631 38.40 -25.70 43.89
C ARG A 631 39.90 -25.79 43.70
N THR A 632 40.53 -26.73 44.39
CA THR A 632 41.94 -27.08 44.18
C THR A 632 42.04 -28.18 43.13
N ILE A 633 42.88 -27.97 42.12
CA ILE A 633 43.24 -28.99 41.15
C ILE A 633 44.48 -29.71 41.69
N VAL A 634 44.36 -31.01 41.90
CA VAL A 634 45.50 -31.89 42.22
C VAL A 634 45.78 -32.65 40.92
N GLU A 635 46.90 -32.33 40.27
CA GLU A 635 47.40 -33.05 39.09
C GLU A 635 48.26 -34.25 39.48
#